data_AF-A0A957TLH6-F1
#
_entry.id   AF-A0A957TLH6-F1
#
_cell.length_a   1.000
_cell.length_b   1.000
_cell.length_c   1.000
_cell.angle_alpha   90.00
_cell.angle_beta   90.00
_cell.angle_gamma   90.00
#
_symmetry.space_group_name_H-M   'P 1'
#
loop_
_entity.id
_entity.type
_entity.pdbx_description
1 polymer ?
#
loop_
_entity_poly.entity_id
_entity_poly.type
_entity_poly.pdbx_seq_one_letter_code
_entity_poly.pdbx_strand_id
1 'polypeptide(L)'
;IAGDKVDRELVTRPRRWDIHFIRNFMFTFGFVSSFFDYLTFFLLLVIVRSNIDQFRTGWFLESVLTELLILLVVRTRKPFLQSRPSNGLLIASLMVGAVTLALPYSPLSTLLGLAPLSVGVLLALAGITLLYVAASEIAKHYFYRYTRG
;
A
#
# COMPACT_ATOMS: atom_id res chain seq x y z
N ILE A 1 7.65 -12.30 -10.30
CA ILE A 1 8.64 -11.18 -10.30
C ILE A 1 9.51 -11.17 -11.58
N ALA A 2 9.65 -12.26 -12.35
CA ALA A 2 10.52 -12.33 -13.54
C ALA A 2 9.95 -11.79 -14.88
N GLY A 3 8.72 -11.24 -14.92
CA GLY A 3 8.06 -10.79 -16.16
C GLY A 3 7.84 -9.29 -16.27
N ASP A 4 8.45 -8.51 -15.38
CA ASP A 4 8.29 -7.06 -15.37
C ASP A 4 9.01 -6.42 -16.58
N LYS A 5 8.28 -5.68 -17.42
CA LYS A 5 8.86 -4.77 -18.42
C LYS A 5 9.49 -3.59 -17.69
N VAL A 6 10.67 -3.81 -17.15
CA VAL A 6 11.50 -2.77 -16.57
C VAL A 6 11.81 -1.74 -17.67
N ASP A 7 11.54 -0.46 -17.43
CA ASP A 7 11.82 0.63 -18.37
C ASP A 7 13.26 0.52 -18.90
N ARG A 8 13.47 0.65 -20.23
CA ARG A 8 14.79 0.52 -20.88
C ARG A 8 15.87 1.48 -20.32
N GLU A 9 15.45 2.55 -19.65
CA GLU A 9 16.29 3.51 -18.94
C GLU A 9 16.95 2.95 -17.65
N LEU A 10 16.48 1.81 -17.13
CA LEU A 10 17.05 1.15 -15.95
C LEU A 10 18.16 0.14 -16.32
N VAL A 11 18.30 -0.22 -17.60
CA VAL A 11 19.23 -1.26 -18.09
C VAL A 11 20.52 -0.68 -18.68
N THR A 12 20.52 0.61 -19.02
CA THR A 12 21.55 1.21 -19.88
C THR A 12 22.83 1.66 -19.14
N ARG A 13 22.84 1.75 -17.80
CA ARG A 13 24.05 2.12 -17.01
C ARG A 13 24.08 1.45 -15.64
N PRO A 14 25.26 1.02 -15.15
CA PRO A 14 25.41 0.51 -13.78
C PRO A 14 25.12 1.62 -12.78
N ARG A 15 24.04 1.48 -12.01
CA ARG A 15 23.71 2.42 -10.94
C ARG A 15 24.50 2.05 -9.70
N ARG A 16 25.35 2.97 -9.22
CA ARG A 16 25.93 2.87 -7.87
C ARG A 16 24.78 3.03 -6.87
N TRP A 17 24.79 2.22 -5.82
CA TRP A 17 23.83 2.32 -4.72
C TRP A 17 24.03 3.66 -4.01
N ASP A 18 23.11 4.59 -4.24
CA ASP A 18 23.10 5.87 -3.53
C ASP A 18 22.36 5.67 -2.20
N ILE A 19 23.14 5.47 -1.14
CA ILE A 19 22.64 5.26 0.22
C ILE A 19 21.85 6.49 0.69
N HIS A 20 22.22 7.71 0.28
CA HIS A 20 21.51 8.93 0.67
C HIS A 20 20.15 9.00 -0.01
N PHE A 21 20.07 8.61 -1.29
CA PHE A 21 18.79 8.48 -2.00
C PHE A 21 17.87 7.48 -1.31
N ILE A 22 18.35 6.28 -1.00
CA ILE A 22 17.55 5.22 -0.36
C ILE A 22 17.08 5.68 1.02
N ARG A 23 17.97 6.31 1.80
CA ARG A 23 17.64 6.85 3.13
C ARG A 23 16.54 7.91 3.05
N ASN A 24 16.70 8.90 2.17
CA ASN A 24 15.71 9.97 2.03
C ASN A 24 14.36 9.42 1.55
N PHE A 25 14.38 8.42 0.64
CA PHE A 25 13.19 7.71 0.20
C PHE A 25 12.50 7.02 1.39
N MET A 26 13.23 6.23 2.18
CA MET A 26 12.69 5.55 3.36
C MET A 26 12.08 6.53 4.36
N PHE A 27 12.71 7.67 4.61
CA PHE A 27 12.15 8.69 5.50
C PHE A 27 10.84 9.25 4.94
N THR A 28 10.82 9.71 3.68
CA THR A 28 9.61 10.30 3.08
C THR A 28 8.43 9.33 3.09
N PHE A 29 8.62 8.11 2.58
CA PHE A 29 7.52 7.14 2.52
C PHE A 29 7.19 6.54 3.89
N GLY A 30 8.17 6.40 4.78
CA GLY A 30 7.95 5.96 6.16
C GLY A 30 7.10 6.93 6.98
N PHE A 31 7.33 8.25 6.83
CA PHE A 31 6.50 9.27 7.47
C PHE A 31 5.06 9.26 6.95
N VAL A 32 4.87 9.12 5.63
CA VAL A 32 3.53 8.99 5.04
C VAL A 32 2.84 7.75 5.61
N SER A 33 3.48 6.58 5.55
CA SER A 33 2.92 5.33 6.10
C SER A 33 2.53 5.48 7.56
N SER A 34 3.44 5.97 8.41
CA SER A 34 3.19 6.12 9.85
C SER A 34 1.98 7.01 10.15
N PHE A 35 1.81 8.10 9.38
CA PHE A 35 0.65 8.98 9.53
C PHE A 35 -0.67 8.25 9.26
N PHE A 36 -0.71 7.44 8.19
CA PHE A 36 -1.89 6.65 7.85
C PHE A 36 -2.10 5.48 8.83
N ASP A 37 -1.04 4.86 9.34
CA ASP A 37 -1.13 3.84 10.40
C ASP A 37 -1.78 4.42 11.66
N TYR A 38 -1.33 5.60 12.11
CA TYR A 38 -1.95 6.30 13.24
C TYR A 38 -3.41 6.68 12.97
N LEU A 39 -3.73 7.10 11.75
CA LEU A 39 -5.11 7.41 11.36
C LEU A 39 -6.00 6.16 11.38
N THR A 40 -5.49 5.03 10.90
CA THR A 40 -6.16 3.72 10.95
C THR A 40 -6.38 3.28 12.39
N PHE A 41 -5.36 3.39 13.25
CA PHE A 41 -5.52 3.08 14.68
C PHE A 41 -6.53 4.00 15.36
N PHE A 42 -6.51 5.30 15.06
CA PHE A 42 -7.49 6.24 15.58
C PHE A 42 -8.92 5.87 15.15
N LEU A 43 -9.12 5.54 13.87
CA LEU A 43 -10.41 5.07 13.36
C LEU A 43 -10.86 3.81 14.11
N LEU A 44 -10.02 2.78 14.17
CA LEU A 44 -10.40 1.48 14.73
C LEU A 44 -10.61 1.53 16.25
N LEU A 45 -9.80 2.27 16.99
CA LEU A 45 -9.84 2.33 18.46
C LEU A 45 -10.83 3.37 18.98
N VAL A 46 -10.85 4.58 18.40
CA VAL A 46 -11.59 5.72 18.96
C VAL A 46 -12.98 5.85 18.35
N ILE A 47 -13.07 5.79 17.01
CA ILE A 47 -14.33 5.98 16.28
C ILE A 47 -15.16 4.70 16.32
N VAL A 48 -14.57 3.60 15.86
CA VAL A 48 -15.27 2.30 15.75
C VAL A 48 -15.35 1.60 17.09
N ARG A 49 -14.40 1.86 18.01
CA ARG A 49 -14.27 1.16 19.30
C ARG A 49 -14.22 -0.36 19.12
N SER A 50 -13.42 -0.79 18.15
CA SER A 50 -13.26 -2.18 17.74
C SER A 50 -12.80 -3.04 18.92
N ASN A 51 -13.35 -4.26 19.02
CA ASN A 51 -12.77 -5.26 19.91
C ASN A 51 -11.44 -5.79 19.34
N ILE A 52 -10.76 -6.67 20.07
CA ILE A 52 -9.43 -7.19 19.72
C ILE A 52 -9.44 -7.87 18.34
N ASP A 53 -10.49 -8.64 18.03
CA ASP A 53 -10.57 -9.42 16.79
C ASP A 53 -10.90 -8.53 15.58
N GLN A 54 -11.78 -7.55 15.77
CA GLN A 54 -12.10 -6.53 14.77
C GLN A 54 -10.89 -5.63 14.50
N PHE A 55 -10.16 -5.22 15.54
CA PHE A 55 -8.94 -4.43 15.39
C PHE A 55 -7.89 -5.22 14.60
N ARG A 56 -7.65 -6.49 14.95
CA ARG A 56 -6.74 -7.37 14.23
C ARG A 56 -7.12 -7.50 12.76
N THR A 57 -8.41 -7.63 12.48
CA THR A 57 -8.91 -7.75 11.11
C THR A 57 -8.75 -6.45 10.34
N GLY A 58 -9.15 -5.32 10.92
CA GLY A 58 -9.01 -4.01 10.30
C GLY A 58 -7.55 -3.68 10.00
N TRP A 59 -6.66 -3.94 10.96
CA TRP A 59 -5.22 -3.77 10.81
C TRP A 59 -4.65 -4.68 9.71
N PHE A 60 -5.03 -5.96 9.70
CA PHE A 60 -4.61 -6.91 8.65
C PHE A 60 -5.04 -6.44 7.26
N LEU A 61 -6.32 -6.08 7.09
CA LEU A 61 -6.84 -5.61 5.81
C LEU A 61 -6.09 -4.37 5.34
N GLU A 62 -5.93 -3.39 6.24
CA GLU A 62 -5.29 -2.13 5.93
C GLU A 62 -3.82 -2.33 5.51
N SER A 63 -3.03 -3.06 6.31
CA SER A 63 -1.60 -3.27 6.04
C SER A 63 -1.36 -4.04 4.74
N VAL A 64 -2.20 -5.03 4.41
CA VAL A 64 -2.05 -5.78 3.15
C VAL A 64 -2.45 -4.93 1.96
N LEU A 65 -3.52 -4.14 2.07
CA LEU A 65 -3.97 -3.28 0.98
C LEU A 65 -2.99 -2.13 0.71
N THR A 66 -2.45 -1.49 1.75
CA THR A 66 -1.43 -0.44 1.60
C THR A 66 -0.16 -0.98 0.98
N GLU A 67 0.33 -2.16 1.41
CA GLU A 67 1.51 -2.81 0.84
C GLU A 67 1.32 -3.15 -0.65
N LEU A 68 0.17 -3.71 -1.03
CA LEU A 68 -0.14 -4.01 -2.43
C LEU A 68 -0.13 -2.74 -3.30
N LEU A 69 -0.69 -1.65 -2.78
CA LEU A 69 -0.82 -0.41 -3.54
C LEU A 69 0.50 0.38 -3.59
N ILE A 70 1.26 0.44 -2.50
CA ILE A 70 2.55 1.13 -2.50
C ILE A 70 3.55 0.42 -3.41
N LEU A 71 3.51 -0.92 -3.48
CA LEU A 71 4.29 -1.68 -4.45
C LEU A 71 3.99 -1.24 -5.89
N LEU A 72 2.72 -1.01 -6.22
CA LEU A 72 2.34 -0.51 -7.55
C LEU A 72 2.76 0.95 -7.77
N VAL A 73 2.68 1.79 -6.74
CA VAL A 73 3.06 3.22 -6.79
C VAL A 73 4.56 3.41 -6.98
N VAL A 74 5.37 2.64 -6.25
CA VAL A 74 6.85 2.76 -6.19
C VAL A 74 7.54 2.05 -7.36
N ARG A 75 6.89 1.03 -7.96
CA ARG A 75 7.44 0.25 -9.10
C ARG A 75 7.96 1.15 -10.24
N THR A 76 7.35 2.31 -10.47
CA THR A 76 7.71 3.17 -11.60
C THR A 76 8.01 4.59 -11.15
N ARG A 77 9.03 5.20 -11.76
CA ARG A 77 9.39 6.62 -11.53
C ARG A 77 8.38 7.59 -12.17
N LYS A 78 7.51 7.09 -13.04
CA LYS A 78 6.48 7.86 -13.74
C LYS A 78 5.21 7.93 -12.88
N PRO A 79 4.33 8.91 -13.14
CA PRO A 79 3.03 8.97 -12.49
C PRO A 79 2.25 7.68 -12.71
N PHE A 80 1.53 7.20 -11.69
CA PHE A 80 0.76 5.95 -11.70
C PHE A 80 -0.19 5.84 -12.91
N LEU A 81 -0.75 6.97 -13.34
CA LEU A 81 -1.68 7.05 -14.48
C LEU A 81 -0.99 6.93 -15.86
N GLN A 82 0.34 7.11 -15.94
CA GLN A 82 1.09 7.08 -17.19
C GLN A 82 1.82 5.75 -17.44
N SER A 83 2.03 4.93 -16.41
CA SER A 83 2.67 3.62 -16.54
C SER A 83 1.66 2.51 -16.26
N ARG A 84 1.24 1.81 -17.32
CA ARG A 84 0.34 0.65 -17.16
C ARG A 84 1.13 -0.54 -16.65
N PRO A 85 0.81 -1.07 -15.45
CA PRO A 85 1.43 -2.30 -14.98
C PRO A 85 1.16 -3.47 -15.93
N SER A 86 2.14 -4.37 -16.08
CA SER A 86 1.95 -5.64 -16.78
C SER A 86 0.73 -6.40 -16.24
N ASN A 87 -0.08 -6.97 -17.15
CA ASN A 87 -1.32 -7.70 -16.80
C ASN A 87 -1.12 -8.74 -15.69
N GLY A 88 0.00 -9.47 -15.67
CA GLY A 88 0.28 -10.45 -14.61
C GLY A 88 0.43 -9.85 -13.21
N LEU A 89 0.99 -8.64 -13.08
CA LEU A 89 1.09 -7.96 -11.79
C LEU A 89 -0.29 -7.44 -11.35
N LEU A 90 -1.08 -6.89 -12.28
CA LEU A 90 -2.45 -6.46 -11.99
C LEU A 90 -3.31 -7.63 -11.50
N ILE A 91 -3.29 -8.76 -12.21
CA ILE A 91 -4.06 -9.94 -11.84
C ILE A 91 -3.60 -10.45 -10.48
N ALA A 92 -2.30 -10.53 -10.23
CA ALA A 92 -1.78 -10.95 -8.93
C ALA A 92 -2.23 -10.00 -7.80
N SER A 93 -2.09 -8.69 -7.97
CA SER A 93 -2.52 -7.70 -6.97
C SER A 93 -4.03 -7.76 -6.72
N LEU A 94 -4.84 -7.91 -7.76
CA LEU A 94 -6.30 -8.05 -7.64
C LEU A 94 -6.68 -9.36 -6.93
N MET A 95 -6.00 -10.47 -7.26
CA MET A 95 -6.20 -11.76 -6.59
C MET A 95 -5.87 -11.68 -5.11
N VAL A 96 -4.72 -11.11 -4.74
CA VAL A 96 -4.33 -10.95 -3.33
C VAL A 96 -5.32 -10.02 -2.62
N GLY A 97 -5.67 -8.87 -3.22
CA GLY A 97 -6.66 -7.96 -2.65
C GLY A 97 -8.03 -8.61 -2.43
N ALA A 98 -8.51 -9.39 -3.40
CA ALA A 98 -9.77 -10.12 -3.31
C ALA A 98 -9.73 -11.19 -2.20
N VAL A 99 -8.65 -11.97 -2.12
CA VAL A 99 -8.46 -12.96 -1.06
C VAL A 99 -8.43 -12.27 0.30
N THR A 100 -7.65 -11.20 0.45
CA THR A 100 -7.56 -10.42 1.69
C THR A 100 -8.92 -9.94 2.17
N LEU A 101 -9.75 -9.40 1.28
CA LEU A 101 -11.11 -8.92 1.62
C LEU A 101 -12.09 -10.06 1.91
N ALA A 102 -11.97 -11.20 1.24
CA ALA A 102 -12.86 -12.34 1.42
C ALA A 102 -12.55 -13.18 2.68
N LEU A 103 -11.29 -13.19 3.10
CA LEU A 103 -10.77 -14.09 4.12
C LEU A 103 -11.45 -13.93 5.50
N PRO A 104 -11.76 -12.71 6.00
CA PRO A 104 -12.54 -12.54 7.24
C PRO A 104 -13.96 -13.12 7.21
N TYR A 105 -14.53 -13.31 6.02
CA TYR A 105 -15.87 -13.87 5.81
C TYR A 105 -15.85 -15.35 5.43
N SER A 106 -14.65 -15.94 5.35
CA SER A 106 -14.46 -17.36 5.02
C SER A 106 -14.45 -18.23 6.28
N PRO A 107 -14.65 -19.56 6.17
CA PRO A 107 -14.52 -20.47 7.32
C PRO A 107 -13.14 -20.45 8.00
N LEU A 108 -12.10 -20.01 7.26
CA LEU A 108 -10.73 -19.89 7.76
C LEU A 108 -10.52 -18.69 8.69
N SER A 109 -11.50 -17.78 8.79
CA SER A 109 -11.41 -16.60 9.65
C SER A 109 -11.19 -16.97 11.12
N THR A 110 -11.85 -18.03 11.59
CA THR A 110 -11.73 -18.53 12.97
C THR A 110 -10.31 -19.04 13.29
N LEU A 111 -9.67 -19.73 12.34
CA LEU A 111 -8.29 -20.23 12.47
C LEU A 111 -7.29 -19.08 12.59
N LEU A 112 -7.54 -17.98 11.89
CA LEU A 112 -6.66 -16.81 11.83
C LEU A 112 -7.01 -15.75 12.89
N GLY A 113 -8.07 -15.95 13.66
CA GLY A 113 -8.59 -15.00 14.64
C GLY A 113 -9.09 -13.71 14.01
N LEU A 114 -9.72 -13.82 12.84
CA LEU A 114 -10.29 -12.71 12.10
C LEU A 114 -11.81 -12.67 12.31
N ALA A 115 -12.35 -11.48 12.48
CA ALA A 115 -13.76 -11.23 12.68
C ALA A 115 -14.31 -10.39 11.52
N PRO A 116 -15.53 -10.68 11.04
CA PRO A 116 -16.14 -9.89 9.98
C PRO A 116 -16.31 -8.44 10.45
N LEU A 117 -15.95 -7.50 9.58
CA LEU A 117 -16.13 -6.07 9.81
C LEU A 117 -17.46 -5.60 9.23
N SER A 118 -18.00 -4.53 9.80
CA SER A 118 -19.16 -3.87 9.22
C SER A 118 -18.76 -3.16 7.92
N VAL A 119 -19.72 -3.02 7.00
CA VAL A 119 -19.49 -2.35 5.71
C VAL A 119 -18.98 -0.91 5.91
N GLY A 120 -19.46 -0.20 6.94
CA GLY A 120 -19.00 1.15 7.25
C GLY A 120 -17.50 1.21 7.59
N VAL A 121 -16.98 0.22 8.34
CA VAL A 121 -15.55 0.14 8.66
C VAL A 121 -14.75 -0.19 7.41
N LEU A 122 -15.21 -1.11 6.56
CA LEU A 122 -14.56 -1.42 5.29
C LEU A 122 -14.48 -0.20 4.36
N LEU A 123 -15.56 0.57 4.25
CA LEU A 123 -15.57 1.80 3.44
C LEU A 123 -14.62 2.85 4.01
N ALA A 124 -14.55 2.99 5.33
CA ALA A 124 -13.62 3.91 5.98
C ALA A 124 -12.15 3.48 5.74
N LEU A 125 -11.83 2.20 5.88
CA LEU A 125 -10.50 1.66 5.55
C LEU A 125 -10.17 1.89 4.07
N ALA A 126 -11.08 1.58 3.15
CA ALA A 126 -10.88 1.86 1.73
C ALA A 126 -10.63 3.35 1.46
N GLY A 127 -11.35 4.24 2.15
CA GLY A 127 -11.12 5.69 2.09
C GLY A 127 -9.72 6.09 2.55
N ILE A 128 -9.28 5.59 3.70
CA ILE A 128 -7.91 5.81 4.22
C ILE A 128 -6.88 5.30 3.23
N THR A 129 -7.06 4.10 2.69
CA THR A 129 -6.14 3.50 1.72
C THR A 129 -6.06 4.33 0.43
N LEU A 130 -7.18 4.85 -0.09
CA LEU A 130 -7.20 5.73 -1.27
C LEU A 130 -6.46 7.05 -1.00
N LEU A 131 -6.67 7.64 0.19
CA LEU A 131 -5.96 8.84 0.62
C LEU A 131 -4.45 8.57 0.76
N TYR A 132 -4.07 7.41 1.28
CA TYR A 132 -2.67 6.97 1.37
C TYR A 132 -2.02 6.89 -0.01
N VAL A 133 -2.70 6.29 -0.99
CA VAL A 133 -2.19 6.21 -2.37
C VAL A 133 -2.02 7.60 -2.96
N ALA A 134 -3.00 8.49 -2.79
CA ALA A 134 -2.93 9.86 -3.27
C ALA A 134 -1.75 10.62 -2.62
N ALA A 135 -1.60 10.52 -1.30
CA ALA A 135 -0.50 11.13 -0.56
C ALA A 135 0.86 10.58 -0.99
N SER A 136 0.96 9.27 -1.20
CA SER A 136 2.18 8.58 -1.66
C SER A 136 2.56 9.00 -3.08
N GLU A 137 1.58 9.15 -3.97
CA GLU A 137 1.81 9.63 -5.34
C GLU A 137 2.29 11.09 -5.35
N ILE A 138 1.72 11.93 -4.50
CA ILE A 138 2.15 13.33 -4.30
C ILE A 138 3.58 13.37 -3.73
N ALA A 139 3.86 12.59 -2.69
CA ALA A 139 5.18 12.49 -2.07
C ALA A 139 6.24 12.04 -3.10
N LYS A 140 5.90 11.05 -3.93
CA LYS A 140 6.74 10.60 -5.06
C LYS A 140 7.02 11.75 -6.03
N HIS A 141 6.00 12.51 -6.41
CA HIS A 141 6.16 13.63 -7.35
C HIS A 141 7.10 14.70 -6.80
N TYR A 142 6.93 15.09 -5.53
CA TYR A 142 7.82 16.05 -4.87
C TYR A 142 9.24 15.50 -4.73
N PHE A 143 9.40 14.27 -4.25
CA PHE A 143 10.70 13.64 -4.07
C PHE A 143 11.53 13.65 -5.36
N TYR A 144 10.98 13.15 -6.46
CA TYR A 144 11.70 13.13 -7.74
C TYR A 144 11.88 14.51 -8.39
N ARG A 145 11.05 15.51 -8.05
CA ARG A 145 11.24 16.89 -8.50
C ARG A 145 12.42 17.56 -7.78
N TYR A 146 12.58 17.33 -6.48
CA TYR A 146 13.67 17.89 -5.69
C TYR A 146 15.00 17.11 -5.82
N THR A 147 14.95 15.82 -6.13
CA THR A 147 16.15 14.99 -6.35
C THR A 147 16.62 14.97 -7.82
N ARG A 148 16.08 15.84 -8.68
CA ARG A 148 16.71 16.19 -9.97
C ARG A 148 17.74 17.30 -9.73
N GLY A 149 18.88 16.90 -9.17
CA GLY A 149 20.14 17.65 -9.12
C GLY A 149 21.25 16.72 -9.57
#